data_AF-A0A1K0FKI1-F1
#
_entry.id   AF-A0A1K0FKI1-F1
#
_cell.length_a   1.000
_cell.length_b   1.000
_cell.length_c   1.000
_cell.angle_alpha   90.00
_cell.angle_beta   90.00
_cell.angle_gamma   90.00
#
_symmetry.space_group_name_H-M   'P 1'
#
loop_
_entity.id
_entity.type
_entity.pdbx_description
1 polymer ?
#
loop_
_entity_poly.entity_id
_entity_poly.type
_entity_poly.pdbx_seq_one_letter_code
_entity_poly.pdbx_strand_id
1 'polypeptide(L)'
;MAKQADGRRGRKGVWISLALGAAAVWAARDIPLQMGSRRIGDRAAGERAERYRRSPQFAEGKFRNTIPASEVAIASMPRLLAAALTDRERRYPTRPIPVLTPETGGDGLYVTWYGHSSALIEIEGRRVLIDPLWSDRCSPSRLQGPKRLHEPPVPLRELPPLDAVLISHDHYDHLDMETIRNLVDLQAAPFLVPLGIGAHLERWGVPATRIVELDWDERASVAGVEFVATPARHFSGRGFSRDETLWASWVIAGPNRKVFYSGDTGYFPGFARIGEEHGPFDATLVQIGAYGDAWPDIHMTPEDGVATHVDVRGGLMIPVHWATFNLALHDWAEPADRAWREAKARDVRLAVPRPGERVDVDNPPSVDGWWQQL
;
A
#
# COMPACT_ATOMS: atom_id res chain seq x y z
N MET A 1 1.32 -25.05 -66.54
CA MET A 1 0.28 -24.55 -65.60
C MET A 1 0.75 -24.78 -64.17
N ALA A 2 1.45 -23.81 -63.57
CA ALA A 2 1.74 -23.80 -62.13
C ALA A 2 2.19 -22.39 -61.74
N LYS A 3 1.36 -21.67 -60.97
CA LYS A 3 1.70 -20.57 -60.04
C LYS A 3 0.42 -19.84 -59.64
N GLN A 4 -0.32 -20.37 -58.67
CA GLN A 4 -1.36 -19.61 -57.95
C GLN A 4 -1.76 -20.36 -56.66
N ALA A 5 -0.84 -20.49 -55.70
CA ALA A 5 -1.20 -21.01 -54.36
C ALA A 5 -0.45 -20.35 -53.19
N ASP A 6 0.58 -19.53 -53.43
CA ASP A 6 1.51 -19.13 -52.36
C ASP A 6 1.18 -17.78 -51.68
N GLY A 7 0.34 -16.92 -52.29
CA GLY A 7 0.10 -15.55 -51.79
C GLY A 7 -0.85 -15.43 -50.58
N ARG A 8 -1.63 -16.46 -50.25
CA ARG A 8 -2.66 -16.40 -49.19
C ARG A 8 -2.13 -16.77 -47.79
N ARG A 9 -1.07 -17.58 -47.69
CA ARG A 9 -0.45 -17.94 -46.40
C ARG A 9 0.46 -16.82 -45.87
N GLY A 10 1.23 -16.16 -46.74
CA GLY A 10 2.09 -15.03 -46.36
C GLY A 10 1.32 -13.82 -45.83
N ARG A 11 0.20 -13.45 -46.46
CA ARG A 11 -0.63 -12.31 -45.98
C ARG A 11 -1.26 -12.55 -44.61
N LYS A 12 -1.75 -13.77 -44.33
CA LYS A 12 -2.34 -14.09 -43.01
C LYS A 12 -1.29 -14.03 -41.89
N GLY A 13 -0.07 -14.52 -42.13
CA GLY A 13 1.03 -14.42 -41.18
C GLY A 13 1.41 -12.96 -40.86
N VAL A 14 1.45 -12.10 -41.88
CA VAL A 14 1.72 -10.66 -41.70
C VAL A 14 0.62 -9.98 -40.87
N TRP A 15 -0.67 -10.27 -41.12
CA TRP A 15 -1.76 -9.71 -40.33
C TRP A 15 -1.75 -10.17 -38.87
N ILE A 16 -1.42 -11.43 -38.60
CA ILE A 16 -1.30 -11.96 -37.23
C ILE A 16 -0.12 -11.29 -36.51
N SER A 17 1.04 -11.17 -37.14
CA SER A 17 2.20 -10.49 -36.54
C SER A 17 1.95 -9.01 -36.29
N LEU A 18 1.25 -8.31 -37.20
CA LEU A 18 0.84 -6.92 -36.99
C LEU A 18 -0.16 -6.78 -35.84
N ALA A 19 -1.13 -7.69 -35.73
CA ALA A 19 -2.09 -7.69 -34.63
C ALA A 19 -1.43 -7.96 -33.28
N LEU A 20 -0.49 -8.91 -33.21
CA LEU A 20 0.30 -9.19 -32.01
C LEU A 20 1.19 -8.00 -31.63
N GLY A 21 1.82 -7.34 -32.61
CA GLY A 21 2.58 -6.12 -32.40
C GLY A 21 1.73 -4.97 -31.86
N ALA A 22 0.54 -4.76 -32.44
CA ALA A 22 -0.40 -3.74 -31.99
C ALA A 22 -0.91 -4.02 -30.56
N ALA A 23 -1.22 -5.28 -30.24
CA ALA A 23 -1.62 -5.69 -28.90
C ALA A 23 -0.51 -5.47 -27.86
N ALA A 24 0.75 -5.78 -28.21
CA ALA A 24 1.90 -5.55 -27.33
C ALA A 24 2.14 -4.05 -27.08
N VAL A 25 2.08 -3.22 -28.13
CA VAL A 25 2.20 -1.75 -28.01
C VAL A 25 1.07 -1.19 -27.15
N TRP A 26 -0.16 -1.65 -27.37
CA TRP A 26 -1.31 -1.23 -26.57
C TRP A 26 -1.17 -1.62 -25.09
N ALA A 27 -0.68 -2.83 -24.79
CA ALA A 27 -0.45 -3.29 -23.43
C ALA A 27 0.67 -2.52 -22.71
N ALA A 28 1.66 -2.02 -23.45
CA ALA A 28 2.81 -1.28 -22.91
C ALA A 28 2.60 0.25 -22.85
N ARG A 29 1.54 0.78 -23.47
CA ARG A 29 1.36 2.23 -23.68
C ARG A 29 1.34 3.05 -22.39
N ASP A 30 0.82 2.47 -21.32
CA ASP A 30 0.62 3.16 -20.04
C ASP A 30 1.82 2.99 -19.10
N ILE A 31 2.82 2.15 -19.43
CA ILE A 31 4.02 1.91 -18.60
C ILE A 31 4.75 3.21 -18.26
N PRO A 32 5.04 4.13 -19.21
CA PRO A 32 5.72 5.39 -18.88
C PRO A 32 4.89 6.34 -18.01
N LEU A 33 3.57 6.15 -17.95
CA LEU A 33 2.69 6.92 -17.08
C LEU A 33 2.62 6.28 -15.69
N GLN A 34 2.57 4.94 -15.63
CA GLN A 34 2.61 4.15 -14.40
C GLN A 34 3.89 4.36 -13.58
N MET A 35 5.04 4.49 -14.26
CA MET A 35 6.32 4.87 -13.64
C MET A 35 6.30 6.28 -13.03
N GLY A 36 5.28 7.08 -13.33
CA GLY A 36 5.07 8.36 -12.69
C GLY A 36 5.97 9.49 -13.20
N SER A 37 6.19 10.51 -12.38
CA SER A 37 6.90 11.73 -12.75
C SER A 37 8.41 11.51 -12.84
N ARG A 38 9.04 12.25 -13.76
CA ARG A 38 10.50 12.36 -13.86
C ARG A 38 11.04 13.62 -13.18
N ARG A 39 10.16 14.48 -12.64
CA ARG A 39 10.50 15.74 -11.96
C ARG A 39 10.42 15.57 -10.44
N ILE A 40 11.13 14.56 -9.95
CA ILE A 40 11.25 14.15 -8.54
C ILE A 40 12.72 13.96 -8.18
N GLY A 41 13.05 13.69 -6.91
CA GLY A 41 14.42 13.69 -6.40
C GLY A 41 15.20 14.93 -6.84
N ASP A 42 16.43 14.72 -7.33
CA ASP A 42 17.31 15.76 -7.90
C ASP A 42 16.73 16.54 -9.08
N ARG A 43 15.71 15.99 -9.75
CA ARG A 43 15.07 16.61 -10.92
C ARG A 43 13.85 17.43 -10.55
N ALA A 44 13.51 17.55 -9.26
CA ALA A 44 12.48 18.47 -8.80
C ALA A 44 12.86 19.92 -9.11
N ALA A 45 11.86 20.78 -9.28
CA ALA A 45 12.06 22.20 -9.55
C ALA A 45 11.07 23.07 -8.75
N GLY A 46 11.37 24.37 -8.65
CA GLY A 46 10.53 25.34 -7.96
C GLY A 46 10.35 25.02 -6.47
N GLU A 47 9.16 25.33 -5.94
CA GLU A 47 8.82 25.17 -4.52
C GLU A 47 9.05 23.74 -4.01
N ARG A 48 8.75 22.72 -4.82
CA ARG A 48 8.96 21.30 -4.43
C ARG A 48 10.43 20.98 -4.17
N ALA A 49 11.34 21.47 -5.01
CA ALA A 49 12.78 21.29 -4.80
C ALA A 49 13.28 22.03 -3.54
N GLU A 50 12.70 23.19 -3.24
CA GLU A 50 12.99 23.92 -2.00
C GLU A 50 12.44 23.22 -0.77
N ARG A 51 11.29 22.55 -0.87
CA ARG A 51 10.77 21.68 0.19
C ARG A 51 11.69 20.49 0.44
N TYR A 52 12.14 19.80 -0.61
CA TYR A 52 13.07 18.68 -0.46
C TYR A 52 14.35 19.10 0.24
N ARG A 53 14.99 20.19 -0.19
CA ARG A 53 16.24 20.68 0.42
C ARG A 53 16.10 21.09 1.90
N ARG A 54 14.88 21.36 2.38
CA ARG A 54 14.60 21.65 3.79
C ARG A 54 14.36 20.39 4.62
N SER A 55 14.06 19.26 3.98
CA SER A 55 13.85 18.00 4.67
C SER A 55 15.17 17.49 5.26
N PRO A 56 15.20 17.16 6.57
CA PRO A 56 16.37 16.51 7.17
C PRO A 56 16.68 15.14 6.55
N GLN A 57 15.68 14.49 5.93
CA GLN A 57 15.82 13.17 5.35
C GLN A 57 16.32 13.20 3.90
N PHE A 58 16.38 14.37 3.25
CA PHE A 58 16.78 14.48 1.86
C PHE A 58 18.24 14.90 1.71
N ALA A 59 19.07 14.02 1.17
CA ALA A 59 20.48 14.29 0.91
C ALA A 59 20.97 13.57 -0.35
N GLU A 60 21.77 14.27 -1.15
CA GLU A 60 22.33 13.76 -2.42
C GLU A 60 21.24 13.21 -3.37
N GLY A 61 20.13 13.95 -3.47
CA GLY A 61 19.06 13.63 -4.41
C GLY A 61 18.06 12.58 -4.00
N LYS A 62 18.23 12.03 -2.80
CA LYS A 62 17.44 10.92 -2.27
C LYS A 62 16.98 11.16 -0.85
N PHE A 63 15.82 10.63 -0.52
CA PHE A 63 15.37 10.47 0.86
C PHE A 63 16.09 9.29 1.53
N ARG A 64 16.24 9.34 2.86
CA ARG A 64 16.99 8.36 3.64
C ARG A 64 16.26 8.00 4.91
N ASN A 65 16.46 6.77 5.38
CA ASN A 65 16.03 6.36 6.70
C ASN A 65 16.91 6.97 7.80
N THR A 66 16.33 7.24 8.96
CA THR A 66 17.09 7.59 10.18
C THR A 66 17.97 6.44 10.67
N ILE A 67 17.48 5.21 10.51
CA ILE A 67 18.25 3.98 10.70
C ILE A 67 18.43 3.32 9.34
N PRO A 68 19.68 3.24 8.81
CA PRO A 68 19.94 2.63 7.51
C PRO A 68 19.31 1.25 7.38
N ALA A 69 18.68 0.98 6.24
CA ALA A 69 18.14 -0.33 5.92
C ALA A 69 19.12 -1.10 5.03
N SER A 70 19.19 -2.42 5.20
CA SER A 70 19.98 -3.28 4.32
C SER A 70 19.43 -3.26 2.90
N GLU A 71 20.31 -3.06 1.91
CA GLU A 71 19.95 -3.26 0.52
C GLU A 71 19.82 -4.76 0.23
N VAL A 72 18.85 -5.13 -0.62
CA VAL A 72 18.76 -6.50 -1.11
C VAL A 72 20.00 -6.80 -1.94
N ALA A 73 20.90 -7.60 -1.40
CA ALA A 73 22.14 -7.93 -2.07
C ALA A 73 21.88 -8.67 -3.39
N ILE A 74 22.48 -8.22 -4.50
CA ILE A 74 22.39 -8.89 -5.81
C ILE A 74 22.77 -10.39 -5.70
N ALA A 75 23.69 -10.73 -4.79
CA ALA A 75 24.09 -12.10 -4.51
C ALA A 75 22.98 -13.02 -3.95
N SER A 76 21.90 -12.48 -3.39
CA SER A 76 20.74 -13.25 -2.92
C SER A 76 19.75 -13.57 -4.05
N MET A 77 19.80 -12.86 -5.18
CA MET A 77 18.84 -13.00 -6.29
C MET A 77 18.73 -14.42 -6.87
N PRO A 78 19.82 -15.17 -7.12
CA PRO A 78 19.71 -16.55 -7.59
C PRO A 78 19.01 -17.46 -6.59
N ARG A 79 19.23 -17.26 -5.29
CA ARG A 79 18.56 -18.03 -4.22
C ARG A 79 17.08 -17.69 -4.14
N LEU A 80 16.73 -16.40 -4.25
CA LEU A 80 15.33 -15.95 -4.29
C LEU A 80 14.59 -16.53 -5.51
N LEU A 81 15.22 -16.52 -6.68
CA LEU A 81 14.66 -17.14 -7.89
C LEU A 81 14.47 -18.65 -7.71
N ALA A 82 15.47 -19.35 -7.19
CA ALA A 82 15.37 -20.78 -6.91
C ALA A 82 14.23 -21.07 -5.90
N ALA A 83 14.16 -20.30 -4.81
CA ALA A 83 13.13 -20.43 -3.79
C ALA A 83 11.73 -20.12 -4.35
N ALA A 84 11.60 -19.14 -5.24
CA ALA A 84 10.34 -18.82 -5.91
C ALA A 84 9.88 -19.93 -6.87
N LEU A 85 10.81 -20.69 -7.45
CA LEU A 85 10.54 -21.83 -8.34
C LEU A 85 10.29 -23.13 -7.55
N THR A 86 10.81 -23.26 -6.34
CA THR A 86 10.52 -24.39 -5.46
C THR A 86 9.21 -24.14 -4.71
N ASP A 87 8.19 -24.93 -5.01
CA ASP A 87 6.86 -24.83 -4.41
C ASP A 87 6.80 -25.45 -3.00
N ARG A 88 7.66 -24.97 -2.10
CA ARG A 88 7.75 -25.49 -0.72
C ARG A 88 6.68 -24.89 0.19
N GLU A 89 6.36 -23.62 -0.02
CA GLU A 89 5.36 -22.89 0.74
C GLU A 89 4.05 -22.81 -0.01
N ARG A 90 2.92 -22.93 0.70
CA ARG A 90 1.59 -22.74 0.12
C ARG A 90 1.32 -21.25 -0.02
N ARG A 91 1.79 -20.66 -1.12
CA ARG A 91 1.70 -19.20 -1.35
C ARG A 91 0.34 -18.72 -1.90
N TYR A 92 -0.63 -19.63 -2.01
CA TYR A 92 -1.97 -19.34 -2.51
C TYR A 92 -3.02 -20.14 -1.72
N PRO A 93 -4.20 -19.55 -1.45
CA PRO A 93 -5.31 -20.29 -0.84
C PRO A 93 -5.83 -21.37 -1.81
N THR A 94 -6.41 -22.45 -1.27
CA THR A 94 -7.02 -23.52 -2.11
C THR A 94 -8.50 -23.29 -2.36
N ARG A 95 -9.14 -22.45 -1.53
CA ARG A 95 -10.51 -21.98 -1.68
C ARG A 95 -10.54 -20.47 -1.86
N PRO A 96 -11.57 -19.91 -2.50
CA PRO A 96 -11.73 -18.47 -2.61
C PRO A 96 -11.75 -17.79 -1.23
N ILE A 97 -11.04 -16.67 -1.10
CA ILE A 97 -11.12 -15.82 0.09
C ILE A 97 -12.53 -15.21 0.16
N PRO A 98 -13.21 -15.29 1.31
CA PRO A 98 -14.54 -14.71 1.47
C PRO A 98 -14.44 -13.19 1.38
N VAL A 99 -15.21 -12.62 0.47
CA VAL A 99 -15.33 -11.16 0.30
C VAL A 99 -16.72 -10.76 0.75
N LEU A 100 -16.80 -9.84 1.70
CA LEU A 100 -18.04 -9.32 2.26
C LEU A 100 -18.39 -7.97 1.62
N THR A 101 -19.66 -7.61 1.63
CA THR A 101 -20.11 -6.27 1.24
C THR A 101 -19.95 -5.34 2.44
N PRO A 102 -19.18 -4.24 2.33
CA PRO A 102 -19.03 -3.27 3.41
C PRO A 102 -20.34 -2.65 3.87
N GLU A 103 -20.48 -2.52 5.18
CA GLU A 103 -21.42 -1.59 5.79
C GLU A 103 -20.79 -0.20 5.88
N THR A 104 -21.59 0.87 5.88
CA THR A 104 -21.08 2.25 6.01
C THR A 104 -21.99 3.08 6.91
N GLY A 105 -21.42 4.12 7.53
CA GLY A 105 -22.16 5.11 8.33
C GLY A 105 -22.11 4.89 9.84
N GLY A 106 -22.25 5.97 10.58
CA GLY A 106 -22.06 6.03 12.04
C GLY A 106 -21.13 7.19 12.42
N ASP A 107 -21.15 7.55 13.70
CA ASP A 107 -20.34 8.62 14.30
C ASP A 107 -19.23 8.09 15.23
N GLY A 108 -19.10 6.77 15.36
CA GLY A 108 -18.03 6.10 16.09
C GLY A 108 -16.71 5.99 15.31
N LEU A 109 -15.87 5.04 15.73
CA LEU A 109 -14.64 4.66 15.03
C LEU A 109 -14.80 3.26 14.43
N TYR A 110 -14.79 3.20 13.10
CA TYR A 110 -14.93 1.97 12.34
C TYR A 110 -13.83 1.83 11.29
N VAL A 111 -13.39 0.60 11.05
CA VAL A 111 -12.40 0.28 10.03
C VAL A 111 -12.96 -0.82 9.12
N THR A 112 -13.08 -0.53 7.84
CA THR A 112 -13.40 -1.53 6.81
C THR A 112 -12.15 -1.86 6.03
N TRP A 113 -11.75 -3.14 6.01
CA TRP A 113 -10.57 -3.56 5.27
C TRP A 113 -10.92 -3.97 3.84
N TYR A 114 -10.30 -3.35 2.83
CA TYR A 114 -10.56 -3.63 1.41
C TYR A 114 -9.59 -4.64 0.79
N GLY A 115 -8.60 -5.10 1.57
CA GLY A 115 -7.51 -5.95 1.14
C GLY A 115 -6.18 -5.19 1.05
N HIS A 116 -5.09 -5.93 1.21
CA HIS A 116 -3.72 -5.42 1.27
C HIS A 116 -3.62 -4.31 2.32
N SER A 117 -3.14 -3.14 1.94
CA SER A 117 -3.08 -1.94 2.78
C SER A 117 -4.30 -1.02 2.65
N SER A 118 -5.24 -1.34 1.76
CA SER A 118 -6.41 -0.50 1.55
C SER A 118 -7.43 -0.68 2.66
N ALA A 119 -7.77 0.41 3.34
CA ALA A 119 -8.84 0.43 4.34
C ALA A 119 -9.59 1.76 4.33
N LEU A 120 -10.87 1.70 4.68
CA LEU A 120 -11.68 2.88 4.95
C LEU A 120 -11.79 3.04 6.46
N ILE A 121 -11.30 4.17 6.98
CA ILE A 121 -11.43 4.57 8.38
C ILE A 121 -12.59 5.56 8.45
N GLU A 122 -13.64 5.21 9.17
CA GLU A 122 -14.70 6.12 9.58
C GLU A 122 -14.41 6.57 11.01
N ILE A 123 -14.07 7.85 11.20
CA ILE A 123 -13.67 8.42 12.48
C ILE A 123 -14.49 9.66 12.77
N GLU A 124 -15.38 9.58 13.75
CA GLU A 124 -16.20 10.71 14.22
C GLU A 124 -16.97 11.39 13.07
N GLY A 125 -17.55 10.55 12.20
CA GLY A 125 -18.32 10.96 11.02
C GLY A 125 -17.48 11.34 9.79
N ARG A 126 -16.16 11.22 9.84
CA ARG A 126 -15.23 11.50 8.73
C ARG A 126 -14.70 10.23 8.09
N ARG A 127 -14.48 10.26 6.78
CA ARG A 127 -14.07 9.08 6.00
C ARG A 127 -12.70 9.28 5.35
N VAL A 128 -11.74 8.49 5.81
CA VAL A 128 -10.36 8.49 5.31
C VAL A 128 -10.10 7.16 4.61
N LEU A 129 -9.79 7.20 3.32
CA LEU A 129 -9.38 6.03 2.56
C LEU A 129 -7.84 5.98 2.54
N ILE A 130 -7.25 4.92 3.07
CA ILE A 130 -5.80 4.73 3.09
C ILE A 130 -5.35 3.79 1.97
N ASP A 131 -4.20 4.10 1.36
CA ASP A 131 -3.48 3.32 0.35
C ASP A 131 -4.39 2.55 -0.63
N PRO A 132 -5.26 3.25 -1.38
CA PRO A 132 -6.29 2.60 -2.19
C PRO A 132 -5.72 1.91 -3.42
N LEU A 133 -6.02 0.61 -3.54
CA LEU A 133 -5.54 -0.28 -4.59
C LEU A 133 -6.67 -1.17 -5.14
N TRP A 134 -7.29 -0.73 -6.25
CA TRP A 134 -8.38 -1.46 -6.93
C TRP A 134 -7.92 -2.26 -8.14
N SER A 135 -6.70 -2.01 -8.65
CA SER A 135 -6.17 -2.74 -9.80
C SER A 135 -6.03 -4.25 -9.54
N ASP A 136 -6.08 -5.03 -10.63
CA ASP A 136 -5.88 -6.49 -10.59
C ASP A 136 -4.42 -6.87 -10.26
N ARG A 137 -3.48 -5.98 -10.56
CA ARG A 137 -2.04 -6.21 -10.40
C ARG A 137 -1.31 -5.02 -9.83
N CYS A 138 -0.33 -5.28 -8.97
CA CYS A 138 0.62 -4.28 -8.47
C CYS A 138 1.84 -4.21 -9.40
N SER A 139 1.70 -3.54 -10.54
CA SER A 139 2.73 -3.52 -11.57
C SER A 139 2.57 -2.36 -12.55
N PRO A 140 3.65 -1.84 -13.15
CA PRO A 140 3.54 -0.93 -14.28
C PRO A 140 2.92 -1.60 -15.52
N SER A 141 2.95 -2.94 -15.59
CA SER A 141 2.40 -3.73 -16.68
C SER A 141 1.03 -4.30 -16.33
N ARG A 142 0.08 -4.19 -17.25
CA ARG A 142 -1.25 -4.82 -17.12
C ARG A 142 -1.20 -6.35 -17.29
N LEU A 143 -0.12 -6.89 -17.84
CA LEU A 143 0.01 -8.31 -18.18
C LEU A 143 0.89 -9.11 -17.22
N GLN A 144 1.78 -8.44 -16.50
CA GLN A 144 2.81 -9.08 -15.68
C GLN A 144 2.87 -8.45 -14.29
N GLY A 145 3.24 -9.22 -13.28
CA GLY A 145 3.39 -8.77 -11.90
C GLY A 145 2.40 -9.45 -10.96
N PRO A 146 2.52 -9.23 -9.63
CA PRO A 146 1.66 -9.83 -8.63
C PRO A 146 0.19 -9.56 -8.95
N LYS A 147 -0.63 -10.62 -8.97
CA LYS A 147 -2.08 -10.54 -9.19
C LYS A 147 -2.80 -10.69 -7.85
N ARG A 148 -3.90 -9.96 -7.68
CA ARG A 148 -4.74 -10.05 -6.48
C ARG A 148 -5.35 -11.44 -6.31
N LEU A 149 -5.52 -11.86 -5.06
CA LEU A 149 -6.07 -13.17 -4.66
C LEU A 149 -7.60 -13.18 -4.53
N HIS A 150 -8.22 -12.01 -4.38
CA HIS A 150 -9.66 -11.82 -4.27
C HIS A 150 -10.04 -10.48 -4.89
N GLU A 151 -11.24 -10.30 -5.43
CA GLU A 151 -11.72 -9.01 -5.97
C GLU A 151 -11.82 -7.91 -4.89
N PRO A 152 -11.78 -6.62 -5.25
CA PRO A 152 -12.08 -5.57 -4.26
C PRO A 152 -13.53 -5.75 -3.76
N PRO A 153 -13.80 -5.55 -2.46
CA PRO A 153 -15.14 -5.75 -1.89
C PRO A 153 -16.29 -5.04 -2.60
N VAL A 154 -16.07 -3.80 -3.04
CA VAL A 154 -16.98 -3.03 -3.90
C VAL A 154 -16.18 -2.22 -4.90
N PRO A 155 -16.73 -1.84 -6.07
CA PRO A 155 -16.07 -0.93 -7.00
C PRO A 155 -15.94 0.49 -6.42
N LEU A 156 -14.96 1.27 -6.89
CA LEU A 156 -14.68 2.64 -6.40
C LEU A 156 -15.89 3.58 -6.41
N ARG A 157 -16.79 3.44 -7.39
CA ARG A 157 -18.01 4.25 -7.51
C ARG A 157 -19.04 4.00 -6.41
N GLU A 158 -18.91 2.89 -5.68
CA GLU A 158 -19.77 2.50 -4.56
C GLU A 158 -19.14 2.88 -3.21
N LEU A 159 -17.94 3.47 -3.20
CA LEU A 159 -17.39 4.06 -1.98
C LEU A 159 -18.28 5.24 -1.51
N PRO A 160 -18.45 5.41 -0.19
CA PRO A 160 -19.11 6.60 0.33
C PRO A 160 -18.28 7.85 0.01
N PRO A 161 -18.86 9.06 0.11
CA PRO A 161 -18.11 10.30 0.00
C PRO A 161 -16.92 10.31 0.96
N LEU A 162 -15.74 10.55 0.43
CA LEU A 162 -14.49 10.59 1.17
C LEU A 162 -14.18 12.03 1.62
N ASP A 163 -13.67 12.18 2.84
CA ASP A 163 -13.13 13.45 3.34
C ASP A 163 -11.64 13.57 3.01
N ALA A 164 -10.90 12.45 2.94
CA ALA A 164 -9.48 12.42 2.62
C ALA A 164 -9.05 11.08 1.99
N VAL A 165 -8.00 11.13 1.17
CA VAL A 165 -7.25 9.94 0.71
C VAL A 165 -5.83 10.06 1.22
N LEU A 166 -5.31 9.01 1.85
CA LEU A 166 -3.99 8.99 2.47
C LEU A 166 -3.10 7.98 1.74
N ILE A 167 -1.86 8.34 1.44
CA ILE A 167 -0.87 7.45 0.80
C ILE A 167 0.36 7.33 1.72
N SER A 168 0.86 6.12 1.97
CA SER A 168 2.09 5.91 2.74
C SER A 168 3.38 6.10 1.94
N HIS A 169 3.45 5.58 0.72
CA HIS A 169 4.62 5.67 -0.15
C HIS A 169 4.27 5.32 -1.61
N ASP A 170 5.26 5.36 -2.52
CA ASP A 170 5.02 5.32 -3.95
C ASP A 170 5.12 3.93 -4.61
N HIS A 171 5.16 2.81 -3.88
CA HIS A 171 5.18 1.50 -4.52
C HIS A 171 3.87 1.15 -5.22
N TYR A 172 3.92 0.21 -6.17
CA TYR A 172 2.77 -0.15 -7.01
C TYR A 172 1.61 -0.78 -6.24
N ASP A 173 1.89 -1.36 -5.07
CA ASP A 173 0.91 -1.97 -4.17
C ASP A 173 0.40 -1.00 -3.08
N HIS A 174 0.82 0.26 -3.09
CA HIS A 174 0.34 1.31 -2.19
C HIS A 174 -0.16 2.56 -2.92
N LEU A 175 0.33 2.78 -4.14
CA LEU A 175 -0.02 3.90 -5.00
C LEU A 175 -0.36 3.39 -6.41
N ASP A 176 -1.65 3.19 -6.66
CA ASP A 176 -2.15 2.70 -7.95
C ASP A 176 -2.67 3.83 -8.84
N MET A 177 -2.00 4.05 -9.98
CA MET A 177 -2.36 5.12 -10.92
C MET A 177 -3.81 5.04 -11.38
N GLU A 178 -4.32 3.85 -11.70
CA GLU A 178 -5.70 3.71 -12.20
C GLU A 178 -6.70 4.04 -11.09
N THR A 179 -6.46 3.56 -9.87
CA THR A 179 -7.28 3.91 -8.70
C THR A 179 -7.28 5.42 -8.44
N ILE A 180 -6.11 6.06 -8.43
CA ILE A 180 -6.00 7.52 -8.24
C ILE A 180 -6.81 8.27 -9.30
N ARG A 181 -6.67 7.91 -10.59
CA ARG A 181 -7.40 8.59 -11.67
C ARG A 181 -8.90 8.45 -11.53
N ASN A 182 -9.39 7.26 -11.18
CA ASN A 182 -10.81 7.06 -10.92
C ASN A 182 -11.28 7.86 -9.69
N LEU A 183 -10.49 7.94 -8.62
CA LEU A 183 -10.80 8.76 -7.44
C LEU A 183 -10.83 10.26 -7.75
N VAL A 184 -10.02 10.75 -8.70
CA VAL A 184 -10.09 12.15 -9.15
C VAL A 184 -11.46 12.46 -9.74
N ASP A 185 -11.99 11.55 -10.57
CA ASP A 185 -13.27 11.71 -11.25
C ASP A 185 -14.48 11.50 -10.30
N LEU A 186 -14.35 10.60 -9.34
CA LEU A 186 -15.45 10.16 -8.47
C LEU A 186 -15.56 10.96 -7.16
N GLN A 187 -14.46 11.55 -6.68
CA GLN A 187 -14.39 12.13 -5.34
C GLN A 187 -13.77 13.53 -5.39
N ALA A 188 -14.17 14.40 -4.46
CA ALA A 188 -13.58 15.74 -4.28
C ALA A 188 -12.44 15.76 -3.26
N ALA A 189 -12.26 14.67 -2.49
CA ALA A 189 -11.30 14.57 -1.40
C ALA A 189 -9.87 14.97 -1.81
N PRO A 190 -9.13 15.69 -0.94
CA PRO A 190 -7.69 15.88 -1.12
C PRO A 190 -6.93 14.57 -0.84
N PHE A 191 -5.75 14.49 -1.43
CA PHE A 191 -4.76 13.44 -1.25
C PHE A 191 -3.66 13.97 -0.33
N LEU A 192 -3.47 13.32 0.81
CA LEU A 192 -2.37 13.57 1.73
C LEU A 192 -1.30 12.52 1.48
N VAL A 193 -0.09 12.98 1.18
CA VAL A 193 1.01 12.14 0.72
C VAL A 193 2.36 12.62 1.26
N PRO A 194 3.38 11.76 1.39
CA PRO A 194 4.73 12.20 1.67
C PRO A 194 5.32 13.07 0.56
N LEU A 195 6.37 13.82 0.89
CA LEU A 195 7.12 14.63 -0.06
C LEU A 195 7.48 13.88 -1.35
N GLY A 196 7.09 14.45 -2.47
CA GLY A 196 7.44 14.04 -3.82
C GLY A 196 6.43 13.15 -4.51
N ILE A 197 5.54 12.50 -3.77
CA ILE A 197 4.42 11.78 -4.36
C ILE A 197 3.47 12.73 -5.10
N GLY A 198 3.37 13.99 -4.66
CA GLY A 198 2.53 14.98 -5.33
C GLY A 198 2.89 15.17 -6.80
N ALA A 199 4.16 15.02 -7.19
CA ALA A 199 4.56 15.08 -8.60
C ALA A 199 4.01 13.91 -9.43
N HIS A 200 3.88 12.71 -8.85
CA HIS A 200 3.19 11.58 -9.48
C HIS A 200 1.72 11.89 -9.69
N LEU A 201 1.06 12.37 -8.64
CA LEU A 201 -0.36 12.72 -8.65
C LEU A 201 -0.69 13.82 -9.67
N GLU A 202 0.10 14.90 -9.72
CA GLU A 202 -0.04 15.97 -10.73
C GLU A 202 0.06 15.42 -12.16
N ARG A 203 1.03 14.53 -12.42
CA ARG A 203 1.19 13.88 -13.73
C ARG A 203 -0.01 13.00 -14.10
N TRP A 204 -0.68 12.43 -13.12
CA TRP A 204 -1.87 11.61 -13.32
C TRP A 204 -3.17 12.42 -13.38
N GLY A 205 -3.10 13.73 -13.25
CA GLY A 205 -4.23 14.65 -13.41
C GLY A 205 -4.91 15.04 -12.11
N VAL A 206 -4.33 14.76 -10.95
CA VAL A 206 -4.82 15.29 -9.68
C VAL A 206 -4.57 16.81 -9.66
N PRO A 207 -5.60 17.65 -9.43
CA PRO A 207 -5.41 19.09 -9.27
C PRO A 207 -4.48 19.41 -8.10
N ALA A 208 -3.53 20.33 -8.28
CA ALA A 208 -2.58 20.70 -7.23
C ALA A 208 -3.26 21.18 -5.93
N THR A 209 -4.44 21.79 -6.03
CA THR A 209 -5.26 22.21 -4.88
C THR A 209 -5.83 21.05 -4.05
N ARG A 210 -5.78 19.83 -4.57
CA ARG A 210 -6.18 18.59 -3.89
C ARG A 210 -4.97 17.79 -3.40
N ILE A 211 -3.75 18.32 -3.45
CA ILE A 211 -2.54 17.59 -3.05
C ILE A 211 -1.94 18.29 -1.83
N VAL A 212 -1.76 17.53 -0.76
CA VAL A 212 -1.09 17.97 0.47
C VAL A 212 0.14 17.08 0.66
N GLU A 213 1.32 17.60 0.31
CA GLU A 213 2.58 16.90 0.54
C GLU A 213 3.10 17.21 1.95
N LEU A 214 3.50 16.19 2.71
CA LEU A 214 4.02 16.32 4.07
C LEU A 214 5.40 15.67 4.20
N ASP A 215 6.30 16.33 4.93
CA ASP A 215 7.51 15.71 5.46
C ASP A 215 7.22 15.01 6.79
N TRP A 216 8.16 14.21 7.30
CA TRP A 216 8.03 13.68 8.66
C TRP A 216 7.88 14.81 9.69
N ASP A 217 7.04 14.56 10.68
CA ASP A 217 6.63 15.46 11.77
C ASP A 217 5.78 16.67 11.34
N GLU A 218 5.54 16.84 10.03
CA GLU A 218 4.57 17.81 9.54
C GLU A 218 3.13 17.30 9.66
N ARG A 219 2.21 18.27 9.74
CA ARG A 219 0.79 18.01 9.95
C ARG A 219 -0.10 18.79 9.00
N ALA A 220 -1.28 18.25 8.72
CA ALA A 220 -2.35 18.93 8.02
C ALA A 220 -3.70 18.62 8.67
N SER A 221 -4.65 19.55 8.56
CA SER A 221 -6.02 19.34 9.02
C SER A 221 -6.98 19.37 7.83
N VAL A 222 -7.77 18.32 7.66
CA VAL A 222 -8.79 18.20 6.62
C VAL A 222 -10.09 17.73 7.26
N ALA A 223 -11.19 18.45 7.00
CA ALA A 223 -12.53 18.14 7.51
C ALA A 223 -12.60 17.94 9.05
N GLY A 224 -11.70 18.57 9.82
CA GLY A 224 -11.63 18.41 11.28
C GLY A 224 -10.85 17.19 11.77
N VAL A 225 -10.19 16.44 10.88
CA VAL A 225 -9.22 15.38 11.19
C VAL A 225 -7.81 15.93 11.01
N GLU A 226 -6.96 15.75 12.01
CA GLU A 226 -5.52 16.01 11.92
C GLU A 226 -4.79 14.77 11.39
N PHE A 227 -3.88 15.01 10.44
CA PHE A 227 -2.99 14.01 9.88
C PHE A 227 -1.56 14.43 10.18
N VAL A 228 -0.74 13.51 10.68
CA VAL A 228 0.70 13.72 10.88
C VAL A 228 1.44 12.63 10.13
N ALA A 229 2.34 13.02 9.22
CA ALA A 229 3.26 12.08 8.60
C ALA A 229 4.36 11.76 9.61
N THR A 230 4.46 10.51 10.04
CA THR A 230 5.44 10.06 11.03
C THR A 230 6.53 9.19 10.39
N PRO A 231 7.71 9.08 11.04
CA PRO A 231 8.79 8.27 10.51
C PRO A 231 8.41 6.82 10.19
N ALA A 232 9.05 6.26 9.17
CA ALA A 232 8.98 4.86 8.79
C ALA A 232 10.35 4.39 8.27
N ARG A 233 10.61 3.09 8.34
CA ARG A 233 11.85 2.46 7.84
C ARG A 233 11.56 1.67 6.57
N HIS A 234 11.61 2.33 5.42
CA HIS A 234 11.31 1.72 4.12
C HIS A 234 12.11 2.39 3.01
N PHE A 235 11.63 2.33 1.77
CA PHE A 235 12.23 2.94 0.60
C PHE A 235 11.14 3.36 -0.39
N SER A 236 11.50 4.03 -1.48
CA SER A 236 10.55 4.33 -2.56
C SER A 236 11.10 3.99 -3.94
N GLY A 237 10.23 3.90 -4.95
CA GLY A 237 10.62 3.77 -6.35
C GLY A 237 9.58 3.10 -7.24
N ARG A 238 9.36 3.71 -8.41
CA ARG A 238 8.47 3.17 -9.45
C ARG A 238 9.18 2.80 -10.74
N GLY A 239 10.49 3.02 -10.83
CA GLY A 239 11.27 2.85 -12.05
C GLY A 239 12.68 2.35 -11.78
N PHE A 240 13.65 2.93 -12.48
CA PHE A 240 15.06 2.54 -12.35
C PHE A 240 15.79 3.24 -11.21
N SER A 241 15.19 4.28 -10.64
CA SER A 241 15.71 5.03 -9.49
C SER A 241 14.86 4.71 -8.26
N ARG A 242 15.48 4.85 -7.09
CA ARG A 242 14.85 4.65 -5.77
C ARG A 242 15.06 5.87 -4.90
N ASP A 243 14.17 6.04 -3.94
CA ASP A 243 14.22 7.02 -2.87
C ASP A 243 14.11 8.47 -3.37
N GLU A 244 13.48 8.69 -4.53
CA GLU A 244 13.23 10.02 -5.10
C GLU A 244 11.99 10.72 -4.50
N THR A 245 11.24 9.99 -3.68
CA THR A 245 10.05 10.39 -2.91
C THR A 245 10.17 9.87 -1.48
N LEU A 246 9.52 10.52 -0.52
CA LEU A 246 9.50 10.09 0.87
C LEU A 246 8.46 8.97 1.09
N TRP A 247 8.61 8.21 2.18
CA TRP A 247 7.67 7.22 2.70
C TRP A 247 7.31 7.59 4.14
N ALA A 248 6.10 7.30 4.61
CA ALA A 248 5.68 7.64 5.97
C ALA A 248 4.74 6.60 6.58
N SER A 249 4.78 6.51 7.91
CA SER A 249 3.64 6.06 8.71
C SER A 249 2.74 7.27 9.01
N TRP A 250 1.55 7.05 9.55
CA TRP A 250 0.57 8.11 9.71
C TRP A 250 -0.16 8.07 11.05
N VAL A 251 -0.32 9.25 11.64
CA VAL A 251 -1.31 9.54 12.68
C VAL A 251 -2.54 10.13 12.01
N ILE A 252 -3.72 9.62 12.37
CA ILE A 252 -5.03 10.10 11.93
C ILE A 252 -5.84 10.39 13.20
N ALA A 253 -6.00 11.66 13.54
CA ALA A 253 -6.61 12.08 14.80
C ALA A 253 -7.89 12.88 14.54
N GLY A 254 -9.03 12.33 14.94
CA GLY A 254 -10.27 13.08 15.07
C GLY A 254 -10.31 13.89 16.37
N PRO A 255 -11.42 14.58 16.64
CA PRO A 255 -11.60 15.33 17.89
C PRO A 255 -11.33 14.53 19.18
N ASN A 256 -11.74 13.25 19.25
CA ASN A 256 -11.62 12.41 20.44
C ASN A 256 -11.00 11.04 20.16
N ARG A 257 -10.91 10.61 18.90
CA ARG A 257 -10.38 9.30 18.52
C ARG A 257 -9.08 9.44 17.73
N LYS A 258 -8.19 8.45 17.81
CA LYS A 258 -6.93 8.41 17.05
C LYS A 258 -6.66 7.04 16.48
N VAL A 259 -6.17 7.02 15.24
CA VAL A 259 -5.71 5.82 14.54
C VAL A 259 -4.26 6.00 14.10
N PHE A 260 -3.47 4.96 14.26
CA PHE A 260 -2.14 4.87 13.66
C PHE A 260 -2.18 3.94 12.44
N TYR A 261 -1.52 4.32 11.35
CA TYR A 261 -1.30 3.47 10.19
C TYR A 261 0.19 3.32 9.93
N SER A 262 0.71 2.09 9.90
CA SER A 262 2.15 1.84 9.78
C SER A 262 2.75 2.20 8.42
N GLY A 263 1.93 2.24 7.36
CA GLY A 263 2.46 2.10 6.00
C GLY A 263 3.01 0.68 5.77
N ASP A 264 4.02 0.59 4.91
CA ASP A 264 4.87 -0.58 4.74
C ASP A 264 6.30 -0.21 5.20
N THR A 265 6.77 -0.80 6.28
CA THR A 265 7.94 -0.38 7.07
C THR A 265 8.56 -1.58 7.77
N GLY A 266 9.87 -1.55 7.96
CA GLY A 266 10.55 -2.40 8.92
C GLY A 266 10.40 -1.89 10.35
N TYR A 267 10.70 -2.75 11.32
CA TYR A 267 10.73 -2.35 12.72
C TYR A 267 11.86 -1.36 13.00
N PHE A 268 11.58 -0.34 13.82
CA PHE A 268 12.59 0.57 14.33
C PHE A 268 12.17 1.17 15.68
N PRO A 269 13.13 1.57 16.55
CA PRO A 269 12.83 2.09 17.89
C PRO A 269 12.02 3.39 17.91
N GLY A 270 11.85 4.09 16.79
CA GLY A 270 11.09 5.33 16.73
C GLY A 270 9.59 5.13 16.93
N PHE A 271 9.06 3.91 16.83
CA PHE A 271 7.65 3.65 17.15
C PHE A 271 7.30 3.96 18.61
N ALA A 272 8.20 3.68 19.55
CA ALA A 272 8.00 4.03 20.96
C ALA A 272 7.86 5.56 21.15
N ARG A 273 8.66 6.33 20.41
CA ARG A 273 8.58 7.79 20.40
C ARG A 273 7.27 8.29 19.77
N ILE A 274 6.82 7.68 18.68
CA ILE A 274 5.51 7.99 18.08
C ILE A 274 4.38 7.74 19.10
N GLY A 275 4.46 6.62 19.85
CA GLY A 275 3.51 6.32 20.93
C GLY A 275 3.55 7.31 22.10
N GLU A 276 4.74 7.82 22.45
CA GLU A 276 4.92 8.86 23.46
C GLU A 276 4.35 10.21 23.03
N GLU A 277 4.58 10.62 21.78
CA GLU A 277 4.22 11.95 21.28
C GLU A 277 2.75 12.04 20.86
N HIS A 278 2.20 10.97 20.25
CA HIS A 278 0.88 11.00 19.63
C HIS A 278 -0.15 10.08 20.27
N GLY A 279 0.31 9.03 20.96
CA GLY A 279 -0.56 8.02 21.57
C GLY A 279 -1.26 8.48 22.86
N PRO A 280 -2.09 7.62 23.47
CA PRO A 280 -2.48 6.30 22.95
C PRO A 280 -3.38 6.41 21.71
N PHE A 281 -3.38 5.36 20.89
CA PHE A 281 -4.28 5.22 19.74
C PHE A 281 -5.42 4.25 20.05
N ASP A 282 -6.62 4.54 19.59
CA ASP A 282 -7.76 3.64 19.71
C ASP A 282 -7.55 2.37 18.87
N ALA A 283 -7.05 2.54 17.65
CA ALA A 283 -6.76 1.44 16.73
C ALA A 283 -5.44 1.67 15.98
N THR A 284 -4.81 0.58 15.58
CA THR A 284 -3.62 0.59 14.74
C THR A 284 -3.83 -0.32 13.54
N LEU A 285 -3.62 0.20 12.33
CA LEU A 285 -3.53 -0.61 11.12
C LEU A 285 -2.06 -0.90 10.87
N VAL A 286 -1.65 -2.15 11.07
CA VAL A 286 -0.23 -2.54 11.07
C VAL A 286 0.01 -3.64 10.04
N GLN A 287 1.01 -3.45 9.17
CA GLN A 287 1.40 -4.48 8.23
C GLN A 287 1.86 -5.76 8.96
N ILE A 288 1.60 -6.93 8.36
CA ILE A 288 2.11 -8.20 8.90
C ILE A 288 2.68 -9.13 7.82
N GLY A 289 2.57 -8.78 6.55
CA GLY A 289 3.01 -9.62 5.43
C GLY A 289 4.18 -9.02 4.63
N ALA A 290 4.59 -9.75 3.61
CA ALA A 290 5.66 -9.40 2.67
C ALA A 290 7.09 -9.35 3.28
N TYR A 291 7.31 -9.93 4.46
CA TYR A 291 8.64 -10.08 5.05
C TYR A 291 9.46 -11.20 4.38
N GLY A 292 10.78 -11.13 4.55
CA GLY A 292 11.70 -12.18 4.09
C GLY A 292 13.15 -11.90 4.46
N ASP A 293 13.94 -12.97 4.60
CA ASP A 293 15.34 -12.91 5.05
C ASP A 293 16.26 -12.04 4.19
N ALA A 294 15.88 -11.81 2.92
CA ALA A 294 16.67 -10.99 2.00
C ALA A 294 16.42 -9.48 2.14
N TRP A 295 15.41 -9.07 2.92
CA TRP A 295 15.07 -7.66 3.18
C TRP A 295 14.51 -7.44 4.61
N PRO A 296 15.23 -7.90 5.65
CA PRO A 296 14.71 -7.94 7.02
C PRO A 296 14.43 -6.55 7.62
N ASP A 297 14.97 -5.49 7.03
CA ASP A 297 14.95 -4.14 7.59
C ASP A 297 13.81 -3.25 7.09
N ILE A 298 13.06 -3.69 6.08
CA ILE A 298 12.07 -2.83 5.39
C ILE A 298 10.63 -3.38 5.42
N HIS A 299 10.43 -4.62 5.86
CA HIS A 299 9.11 -5.19 6.14
C HIS A 299 9.14 -5.88 7.49
N MET A 300 8.22 -5.51 8.37
CA MET A 300 8.03 -6.16 9.65
C MET A 300 7.64 -7.63 9.50
N THR A 301 8.21 -8.49 10.35
CA THR A 301 7.58 -9.78 10.64
C THR A 301 6.26 -9.57 11.40
N PRO A 302 5.37 -10.58 11.50
CA PRO A 302 4.15 -10.47 12.29
C PRO A 302 4.42 -10.11 13.75
N GLU A 303 5.51 -10.63 14.33
CA GLU A 303 5.93 -10.35 15.69
C GLU A 303 6.43 -8.91 15.86
N ASP A 304 7.16 -8.39 14.88
CA ASP A 304 7.50 -6.97 14.82
C ASP A 304 6.25 -6.09 14.69
N GLY A 305 5.25 -6.52 13.93
CA GLY A 305 3.97 -5.83 13.81
C GLY A 305 3.24 -5.71 15.16
N VAL A 306 3.21 -6.80 15.94
CA VAL A 306 2.66 -6.76 17.30
C VAL A 306 3.51 -5.88 18.23
N ALA A 307 4.84 -5.92 18.10
CA ALA A 307 5.73 -5.05 18.85
C ALA A 307 5.48 -3.56 18.54
N THR A 308 5.32 -3.21 17.27
CA THR A 308 4.98 -1.86 16.82
C THR A 308 3.65 -1.40 17.41
N HIS A 309 2.61 -2.24 17.39
CA HIS A 309 1.33 -1.93 18.03
C HIS A 309 1.48 -1.57 19.52
N VAL A 310 2.29 -2.33 20.26
CA VAL A 310 2.58 -2.07 21.68
C VAL A 310 3.35 -0.75 21.84
N ASP A 311 4.40 -0.54 21.05
CA ASP A 311 5.27 0.62 21.13
C ASP A 311 4.54 1.93 20.83
N VAL A 312 3.64 1.93 19.83
CA VAL A 312 2.81 3.10 19.53
C VAL A 312 1.67 3.28 20.53
N ARG A 313 1.50 2.37 21.50
CA ARG A 313 0.43 2.38 22.52
C ARG A 313 -0.97 2.27 21.90
N GLY A 314 -1.13 1.29 21.01
CA GLY A 314 -2.41 0.98 20.37
C GLY A 314 -3.41 0.26 21.28
N GLY A 315 -4.71 0.51 21.09
CA GLY A 315 -5.81 -0.16 21.78
C GLY A 315 -6.27 -1.44 21.09
N LEU A 316 -6.59 -1.37 19.79
CA LEU A 316 -6.96 -2.51 18.94
C LEU A 316 -6.02 -2.62 17.74
N MET A 317 -5.38 -3.78 17.56
CA MET A 317 -4.59 -4.06 16.36
C MET A 317 -5.48 -4.63 15.24
N ILE A 318 -5.35 -4.06 14.05
CA ILE A 318 -5.98 -4.55 12.81
C ILE A 318 -4.86 -4.81 11.79
N PRO A 319 -4.57 -6.07 11.43
CA PRO A 319 -3.48 -6.37 10.51
C PRO A 319 -3.85 -6.03 9.06
N VAL A 320 -2.89 -5.46 8.34
CA VAL A 320 -2.97 -5.15 6.90
C VAL A 320 -1.78 -5.74 6.14
N HIS A 321 -1.69 -5.50 4.83
CA HIS A 321 -0.56 -5.94 3.98
C HIS A 321 -0.44 -7.47 3.83
N TRP A 322 -1.55 -8.20 3.87
CA TRP A 322 -1.58 -9.66 3.73
C TRP A 322 -2.83 -10.14 2.98
N ALA A 323 -2.87 -11.43 2.60
CA ALA A 323 -3.97 -12.13 1.93
C ALA A 323 -4.54 -11.53 0.63
N THR A 324 -3.95 -10.48 0.07
CA THR A 324 -4.42 -9.87 -1.19
C THR A 324 -3.43 -10.04 -2.33
N PHE A 325 -2.12 -9.92 -2.10
CA PHE A 325 -1.09 -10.17 -3.11
C PHE A 325 -0.02 -11.10 -2.58
N ASN A 326 0.53 -11.94 -3.46
CA ASN A 326 1.71 -12.73 -3.17
C ASN A 326 2.97 -11.90 -3.50
N LEU A 327 3.53 -11.25 -2.47
CA LEU A 327 4.68 -10.34 -2.58
C LEU A 327 5.96 -10.89 -1.94
N ALA A 328 5.88 -12.02 -1.23
CA ALA A 328 7.02 -12.65 -0.57
C ALA A 328 6.91 -14.17 -0.62
N LEU A 329 7.93 -14.85 -0.09
CA LEU A 329 8.07 -16.31 -0.23
C LEU A 329 7.40 -17.11 0.91
N HIS A 330 6.92 -16.45 1.96
CA HIS A 330 6.21 -17.09 3.06
C HIS A 330 4.84 -17.65 2.60
N ASP A 331 4.29 -18.61 3.35
CA ASP A 331 2.92 -19.10 3.15
C ASP A 331 1.91 -17.94 3.24
N TRP A 332 0.85 -17.97 2.43
CA TRP A 332 -0.12 -16.87 2.34
C TRP A 332 -0.88 -16.62 3.66
N ALA A 333 -1.09 -17.67 4.47
CA ALA A 333 -1.82 -17.63 5.74
C ALA A 333 -0.91 -17.36 6.94
N GLU A 334 0.39 -17.64 6.81
CA GLU A 334 1.37 -17.54 7.90
C GLU A 334 1.38 -16.17 8.61
N PRO A 335 1.27 -15.02 7.91
CA PRO A 335 1.21 -13.71 8.57
C PRO A 335 0.16 -13.63 9.66
N ALA A 336 -1.08 -14.03 9.37
CA ALA A 336 -2.19 -13.92 10.31
C ALA A 336 -2.07 -14.95 11.44
N ASP A 337 -1.58 -16.16 11.15
CA ASP A 337 -1.33 -17.19 12.18
C ASP A 337 -0.29 -16.73 13.20
N ARG A 338 0.81 -16.14 12.72
CA ARG A 338 1.89 -15.64 13.58
C ARG A 338 1.47 -14.41 14.35
N ALA A 339 0.82 -13.44 13.70
CA ALA A 339 0.27 -12.26 14.38
C ALA A 339 -0.74 -12.66 15.47
N TRP A 340 -1.63 -13.62 15.19
CA TRP A 340 -2.61 -14.09 16.17
C TRP A 340 -1.95 -14.80 17.36
N ARG A 341 -0.91 -15.61 17.12
CA ARG A 341 -0.13 -16.25 18.19
C ARG A 341 0.58 -15.22 19.06
N GLU A 342 1.27 -14.27 18.45
CA GLU A 342 2.02 -13.25 19.17
C GLU A 342 1.10 -12.30 19.94
N ALA A 343 -0.02 -11.89 19.35
CA ALA A 343 -1.01 -11.06 20.03
C ALA A 343 -1.55 -11.75 21.29
N LYS A 344 -1.84 -13.05 21.23
CA LYS A 344 -2.21 -13.84 22.44
C LYS A 344 -1.10 -13.87 23.47
N ALA A 345 0.15 -14.03 23.05
CA ALA A 345 1.29 -14.10 23.96
C ALA A 345 1.54 -12.77 24.72
N ARG A 346 1.17 -11.63 24.11
CA ARG A 346 1.35 -10.28 24.66
C ARG A 346 0.08 -9.63 25.18
N ASP A 347 -1.04 -10.35 25.24
CA ASP A 347 -2.35 -9.83 25.63
C ASP A 347 -2.82 -8.61 24.81
N VAL A 348 -2.51 -8.63 23.51
CA VAL A 348 -2.92 -7.59 22.54
C VAL A 348 -4.30 -7.91 22.01
N ARG A 349 -5.20 -6.91 22.04
CA ARG A 349 -6.50 -7.00 21.37
C ARG A 349 -6.30 -6.97 19.85
N LEU A 350 -6.81 -7.98 19.17
CA LEU A 350 -6.65 -8.18 17.73
C LEU A 350 -8.01 -8.38 17.07
N ALA A 351 -8.25 -7.70 15.96
CA ALA A 351 -9.33 -8.00 15.01
C ALA A 351 -8.73 -8.36 13.66
N VAL A 352 -9.11 -9.50 13.08
CA VAL A 352 -8.58 -9.98 11.79
C VAL A 352 -9.74 -10.03 10.77
N PRO A 353 -10.11 -8.89 10.17
CA PRO A 353 -11.27 -8.82 9.29
C PRO A 353 -11.06 -9.63 8.01
N ARG A 354 -12.15 -10.10 7.41
CA ARG A 354 -12.18 -10.50 5.99
C ARG A 354 -12.18 -9.26 5.09
N PRO A 355 -11.79 -9.37 3.81
CA PRO A 355 -12.01 -8.29 2.86
C PRO A 355 -13.49 -7.87 2.82
N GLY A 356 -13.74 -6.60 3.09
CA GLY A 356 -15.06 -5.97 3.18
C GLY A 356 -15.72 -6.04 4.55
N GLU A 357 -15.11 -6.72 5.52
CA GLU A 357 -15.62 -6.76 6.89
C GLU A 357 -15.32 -5.44 7.61
N ARG A 358 -16.36 -4.92 8.27
CA ARG A 358 -16.30 -3.68 9.06
C ARG A 358 -16.05 -4.03 10.51
N VAL A 359 -15.03 -3.44 11.09
CA VAL A 359 -14.66 -3.56 12.50
C VAL A 359 -15.15 -2.33 13.26
N ASP A 360 -16.02 -2.53 14.25
CA ASP A 360 -16.28 -1.55 15.32
C ASP A 360 -15.12 -1.63 16.32
N VAL A 361 -14.39 -0.54 16.51
CA VAL A 361 -13.20 -0.54 17.39
C VAL A 361 -13.59 -0.71 18.86
N ASP A 362 -14.78 -0.26 19.26
CA ASP A 362 -15.26 -0.39 20.63
C ASP A 362 -15.79 -1.81 20.89
N ASN A 363 -16.37 -2.45 19.87
CA ASN A 363 -16.95 -3.80 19.92
C ASN A 363 -16.40 -4.71 18.81
N PRO A 364 -15.09 -5.01 18.78
CA PRO A 364 -14.49 -5.74 17.68
C PRO A 364 -14.95 -7.19 17.64
N PRO A 365 -15.08 -7.78 16.43
CA PRO A 365 -15.39 -9.20 16.31
C PRO A 365 -14.28 -10.06 16.91
N SER A 366 -14.65 -11.23 17.43
CA SER A 366 -13.66 -12.22 17.86
C SER A 366 -12.92 -12.79 16.67
N VAL A 367 -11.62 -13.05 16.84
CA VAL A 367 -10.82 -13.71 15.81
C VAL A 367 -11.28 -15.17 15.66
N ASP A 368 -11.75 -15.53 14.47
CA ASP A 368 -12.35 -16.84 14.17
C ASP A 368 -11.50 -17.74 13.26
N GLY A 369 -10.31 -17.28 12.86
CA GLY A 369 -9.36 -18.06 12.07
C GLY A 369 -9.84 -18.38 10.65
N TRP A 370 -10.69 -17.54 10.04
CA TRP A 370 -11.27 -17.80 8.70
C TRP A 370 -10.24 -18.18 7.62
N TRP A 371 -9.02 -17.65 7.68
CA TRP A 371 -7.96 -17.94 6.71
C TRP A 371 -7.43 -19.37 6.82
N GLN A 372 -7.49 -19.99 8.00
CA GLN A 372 -7.03 -21.37 8.24
C GLN A 372 -7.91 -22.41 7.54
N GLN A 373 -9.10 -22.01 7.12
CA GLN A 373 -10.10 -22.88 6.47
C GLN A 373 -10.00 -22.87 4.94
N LEU A 374 -9.12 -22.05 4.37
CA LEU A 374 -9.01 -21.83 2.92
C LEU A 374 -7.91 -22.65 2.27
#